data_AF-A0A932YDA4-F1
#
_entry.id   AF-A0A932YDA4-F1
#
_cell.length_a   1.000
_cell.length_b   1.000
_cell.length_c   1.000
_cell.angle_alpha   90.00
_cell.angle_beta   90.00
_cell.angle_gamma   90.00
#
_symmetry.space_group_name_H-M   'P 1'
#
loop_
_entity.id
_entity.type
_entity.pdbx_description
1 polymer ?
#
loop_
_entity_poly.entity_id
_entity_poly.type
_entity_poly.pdbx_seq_one_letter_code
_entity_poly.pdbx_strand_id
1 'polypeptide(L)' 'MIYDLLRRLEPYAVNFRYPGEEATKREAQLAIKAIQEIRSFLRAKLLT' A
#
# COMPACT_ATOMS: atom_id res chain seq x y z
N MET A 1 8.99 7.19 5.38
CA MET A 1 9.99 6.52 4.53
C MET A 1 9.31 5.44 3.68
N ILE A 2 9.93 4.95 2.61
CA ILE A 2 9.33 3.92 1.72
C ILE A 2 8.91 2.66 2.49
N TYR A 3 9.67 2.29 3.52
CA TYR A 3 9.39 1.16 4.41
C TYR A 3 8.06 1.32 5.16
N ASP A 4 7.74 2.53 5.63
CA ASP A 4 6.50 2.80 6.36
C ASP A 4 5.27 2.63 5.45
N LEU A 5 5.41 2.96 4.17
CA LEU A 5 4.35 2.76 3.18
C LEU A 5 4.11 1.28 2.91
N LEU A 6 5.17 0.47 2.85
CA LEU A 6 5.05 -0.98 2.69
C LEU A 6 4.38 -1.63 3.90
N ARG A 7 4.80 -1.25 5.12
CA ARG A 7 4.18 -1.72 6.36
C ARG A 7 2.69 -1.36 6.43
N ARG A 8 2.31 -0.18 5.93
CA ARG A 8 0.90 0.23 5.84
C ARG A 8 0.06 -0.63 4.91
N LEU A 9 0.67 -1.23 3.88
CA LEU A 9 -0.01 -2.07 2.90
C LEU A 9 -0.08 -3.55 3.30
N GLU A 10 0.71 -3.98 4.29
CA GLU A 10 0.76 -5.36 4.77
C GLU A 10 -0.61 -5.95 5.12
N PRO A 11 -1.52 -5.25 5.83
CA PRO A 11 -2.84 -5.78 6.13
C PRO A 11 -3.64 -6.13 4.87
N TYR A 12 -3.54 -5.32 3.80
CA TYR A 12 -4.24 -5.52 2.52
C TYR A 12 -3.80 -6.78 1.77
N ALA A 13 -2.66 -7.38 2.12
CA ALA A 13 -2.21 -8.63 1.55
C ALA A 13 -2.82 -9.87 2.23
N VAL A 14 -3.14 -9.79 3.53
CA VAL A 14 -3.49 -10.94 4.37
C VAL A 14 -4.86 -10.76 5.03
N ASN A 15 -5.00 -9.74 5.89
CA ASN A 15 -6.18 -9.51 6.75
C ASN A 15 -7.46 -9.24 5.95
N PHE A 16 -7.35 -8.58 4.80
CA PHE A 16 -8.49 -8.30 3.92
C PHE A 16 -9.00 -9.54 3.16
N ARG A 17 -8.21 -10.61 3.11
CA ARG A 17 -8.62 -11.88 2.48
C ARG A 17 -9.15 -12.87 3.52
N TYR A 18 -8.52 -12.97 4.69
CA TYR A 18 -8.87 -13.98 5.71
C TYR A 18 -8.46 -13.54 7.14
N PRO A 19 -9.37 -13.55 8.14
CA PRO A 19 -10.83 -13.43 8.03
C PRO A 19 -11.15 -12.00 7.60
N GLY A 20 -11.79 -11.83 6.44
CA GLY A 20 -11.88 -10.56 5.71
C GLY A 20 -12.23 -9.34 6.57
N GLU A 21 -11.21 -8.56 6.92
CA GLU A 21 -11.36 -7.22 7.48
C GLU A 21 -11.77 -6.26 6.36
N GLU A 22 -12.75 -5.39 6.65
CA GLU A 22 -13.14 -4.33 5.72
C GLU A 22 -12.35 -3.06 5.98
N ALA A 23 -12.02 -2.34 4.91
CA ALA A 23 -11.43 -1.01 4.99
C ALA A 23 -12.56 -0.01 4.89
N THR A 24 -12.50 1.00 5.72
CA THR A 24 -13.22 2.23 5.43
C THR A 24 -12.75 2.82 4.10
N LYS A 25 -13.63 3.58 3.45
CA LYS A 25 -13.30 4.33 2.22
C LYS A 25 -12.03 5.18 2.38
N ARG A 26 -11.82 5.76 3.57
CA ARG A 26 -10.65 6.57 3.89
C ARG A 26 -9.37 5.74 3.92
N GLU A 27 -9.40 4.56 4.53
CA GLU A 27 -8.26 3.65 4.57
C GLU A 27 -7.90 3.18 3.16
N ALA A 28 -8.89 2.80 2.35
CA ALA A 28 -8.69 2.43 0.95
C ALA A 28 -8.04 3.56 0.13
N GLN A 29 -8.49 4.81 0.30
CA GLN A 29 -7.88 5.96 -0.37
C GLN A 29 -6.42 6.16 0.05
N LEU A 30 -6.10 5.97 1.33
CA LEU A 30 -4.74 6.10 1.84
C LEU A 30 -3.84 4.97 1.34
N ALA A 31 -4.36 3.75 1.21
CA ALA A 31 -3.64 2.63 0.61
C ALA A 31 -3.32 2.87 -0.88
N ILE A 32 -4.27 3.40 -1.65
CA ILE A 32 -4.04 3.76 -3.06
C ILE A 32 -2.93 4.81 -3.19
N LYS A 33 -2.94 5.85 -2.35
CA LYS A 33 -1.86 6.87 -2.33
C LYS A 33 -0.50 6.25 -2.02
N ALA A 34 -0.43 5.36 -1.03
CA ALA A 34 0.81 4.66 -0.69
C ALA A 34 1.33 3.81 -1.87
N ILE A 35 0.46 3.10 -2.59
CA ILE A 35 0.82 2.34 -3.79
C ILE A 35 1.36 3.25 -4.90
N GLN A 36 0.77 4.42 -5.10
CA GLN A 36 1.24 5.39 -6.11
C GLN A 36 2.64 5.90 -5.79
N GLU A 37 2.90 6.24 -4.53
CA GLU A 37 4.21 6.69 -4.08
C GLU A 37 5.27 5.59 -4.21
N ILE A 38 4.95 4.36 -3.79
CA ILE A 38 5.84 3.20 -3.97
C ILE A 38 6.16 2.97 -5.45
N ARG A 39 5.15 3.04 -6.32
CA ARG A 39 5.34 2.85 -7.78
C ARG A 39 6.26 3.91 -8.38
N SER A 40 6.07 5.17 -8.01
CA SER A 40 6.94 6.27 -8.47
C SER A 40 8.37 6.07 -7.98
N PHE A 41 8.57 5.70 -6.72
CA PHE A 41 9.88 5.38 -6.16
C PHE A 41 10.55 4.22 -6.92
N LEU A 42 9.85 3.11 -7.14
CA LEU A 42 10.39 1.94 -7.84
C LEU A 42 10.75 2.27 -9.29
N ARG A 43 9.88 3.01 -10.00
CA ARG A 43 10.17 3.44 -11.37
C ARG A 43 11.40 4.33 -11.44
N ALA A 44 11.56 5.27 -10.52
CA ALA A 44 12.74 6.12 -10.44
C ALA A 44 14.03 5.34 -10.12
N LYS A 45 13.94 4.12 -9.57
CA LYS A 45 15.09 3.28 -9.25
C LYS A 45 15.39 2.19 -10.30
N LEU A 46 14.38 1.74 -11.05
CA LEU A 46 14.47 0.61 -11.97
C LEU A 46 14.44 1.00 -13.45
N LEU A 47 14.00 2.22 -13.79
CA LEU A 47 14.00 2.76 -15.15
C LEU A 47 15.12 3.81 -15.36
N THR A 48 16.21 3.66 -14.61
CA THR A 48 17.49 4.37 -14.81
C THR A 48 18.54 3.34 -15.18
#